data_AF-A0A7C9E9U6-F1
#
_entry.id   AF-A0A7C9E9U6-F1
#
_cell.length_a   1.000
_cell.length_b   1.000
_cell.length_c   1.000
_cell.angle_alpha   90.00
_cell.angle_beta   90.00
_cell.angle_gamma   90.00
#
_symmetry.space_group_name_H-M   'P 1'
#
loop_
_entity.id
_entity.type
_entity.pdbx_description
1 polymer ?
#
loop_
_entity_poly.entity_id
_entity_poly.type
_entity_poly.pdbx_seq_one_letter_code
_entity_poly.pdbx_strand_id
1 'polypeptide(L)'
;VRQRNSQDEEIIRRVIWASETWGFFQVVNHGIPLEVLDKVIEGVRMFHEQDVEVKKEYYSRDPSKQVWFNSNRDFYHSRAANWRDSLYVSPVLGSEFDPELLPPICREVILAY
;
A
#
# COMPACT_ATOMS: atom_id res chain seq x y z
N VAL A 1 -17.72 -25.52 13.55
CA VAL A 1 -17.02 -25.79 12.27
C VAL A 1 -17.90 -25.24 11.16
N ARG A 2 -17.50 -24.16 10.47
CA ARG A 2 -18.27 -23.67 9.31
C ARG A 2 -18.18 -24.74 8.21
N GLN A 3 -19.30 -25.26 7.74
CA GLN A 3 -19.33 -26.12 6.55
C GLN A 3 -18.85 -25.28 5.37
N ARG A 4 -17.76 -25.69 4.72
CA ARG A 4 -17.34 -25.13 3.43
C ARG A 4 -18.43 -25.46 2.41
N ASN A 5 -18.96 -24.46 1.73
CA ASN A 5 -19.90 -24.68 0.64
C ASN A 5 -19.12 -24.89 -0.67
N SER A 6 -19.79 -25.40 -1.70
CA SER A 6 -19.16 -25.68 -3.00
C SER A 6 -18.61 -24.43 -3.71
N GLN A 7 -19.14 -23.26 -3.38
CA GLN A 7 -18.69 -21.98 -3.94
C GLN A 7 -17.31 -21.57 -3.40
N ASP A 8 -17.06 -21.77 -2.10
CA ASP A 8 -15.75 -21.50 -1.49
C ASP A 8 -14.65 -22.37 -2.11
N GLU A 9 -14.95 -23.66 -2.35
CA GLU A 9 -13.99 -24.59 -2.97
C GLU A 9 -13.64 -24.19 -4.41
N GLU A 10 -14.62 -23.73 -5.17
CA GLU A 10 -14.40 -23.25 -6.54
C GLU A 10 -13.58 -21.95 -6.55
N ILE A 11 -13.86 -21.01 -5.64
CA ILE A 11 -13.06 -19.78 -5.51
C ILE A 11 -11.61 -20.13 -5.18
N ILE A 12 -11.37 -21.04 -4.23
CA ILE A 12 -10.01 -21.50 -3.86
C ILE A 12 -9.30 -22.08 -5.08
N ARG A 13 -9.95 -22.98 -5.84
CA ARG A 13 -9.37 -23.56 -7.06
C ARG A 13 -8.99 -22.50 -8.08
N ARG A 14 -9.86 -21.50 -8.30
CA ARG A 14 -9.58 -20.40 -9.24
C ARG A 14 -8.42 -19.52 -8.80
N VAL A 15 -8.32 -19.24 -7.49
CA VAL A 15 -7.18 -18.47 -6.94
C VAL A 15 -5.88 -19.24 -7.11
N ILE A 16 -5.84 -20.54 -6.77
CA ILE A 16 -4.66 -21.40 -6.96
C ILE A 16 -4.24 -21.42 -8.43
N TRP A 17 -5.18 -21.73 -9.33
CA TRP A 17 -4.90 -21.81 -10.76
C TRP A 17 -4.37 -20.49 -11.34
N ALA A 18 -4.98 -19.35 -10.96
CA ALA A 18 -4.52 -18.05 -11.43
C ALA A 18 -3.14 -17.67 -10.88
N SER A 19 -2.86 -18.06 -9.63
CA SER A 19 -1.55 -17.85 -8.99
C SER A 19 -0.46 -18.67 -9.68
N GLU A 20 -0.72 -19.95 -9.98
CA GLU A 20 0.24 -20.85 -10.64
C GLU A 20 0.44 -20.53 -12.13
N THR A 21 -0.63 -20.14 -12.83
CA THR A 21 -0.59 -19.92 -14.28
C THR A 21 -0.11 -18.52 -14.63
N TRP A 22 -0.55 -17.50 -13.89
CA TRP A 22 -0.32 -16.08 -14.24
C TRP A 22 0.51 -15.31 -13.21
N GLY A 23 0.53 -15.76 -11.95
CA GLY A 23 1.18 -15.01 -10.85
C GLY A 23 0.44 -13.73 -10.43
N PHE A 24 -0.73 -13.43 -11.01
CA PHE A 24 -1.55 -12.27 -10.68
C PHE A 24 -3.02 -12.52 -11.06
N PHE A 25 -3.95 -11.90 -10.31
CA PHE A 25 -5.38 -11.93 -10.59
C PHE A 25 -6.07 -10.71 -9.96
N GLN A 26 -7.28 -10.41 -10.43
CA GLN A 26 -8.12 -9.37 -9.84
C GLN A 26 -9.18 -10.01 -8.95
N VAL A 27 -9.44 -9.38 -7.80
CA VAL A 27 -10.57 -9.74 -6.94
C VAL A 27 -11.61 -8.65 -7.08
N VAL A 28 -12.83 -9.05 -7.42
CA VAL A 28 -14.01 -8.18 -7.42
C VAL A 28 -14.95 -8.62 -6.32
N ASN A 29 -15.82 -7.73 -5.83
CA ASN A 29 -16.71 -8.00 -4.69
C ASN A 29 -15.93 -8.47 -3.44
N HIS A 30 -14.76 -7.88 -3.19
CA HIS A 30 -13.86 -8.20 -2.08
C HIS A 30 -14.38 -7.77 -0.69
N GLY A 31 -15.54 -7.09 -0.63
CA GLY A 31 -16.18 -6.67 0.62
C GLY A 31 -15.67 -5.36 1.22
N ILE A 32 -14.62 -4.76 0.65
CA ILE A 32 -14.17 -3.40 1.01
C ILE A 32 -15.11 -2.40 0.33
N PRO A 33 -15.74 -1.48 1.07
CA PRO A 33 -16.62 -0.46 0.48
C PRO A 33 -15.87 0.41 -0.53
N LEU A 34 -16.51 0.72 -1.66
CA LEU A 34 -15.92 1.57 -2.70
C LEU A 34 -15.49 2.95 -2.14
N GLU A 35 -16.29 3.50 -1.23
CA GLU A 35 -16.02 4.78 -0.57
C GLU A 35 -14.68 4.79 0.20
N VAL A 36 -14.25 3.64 0.75
CA VAL A 36 -12.95 3.51 1.42
C VAL A 36 -11.81 3.55 0.38
N LEU A 37 -12.00 2.86 -0.76
CA LEU A 37 -11.05 2.87 -1.87
C LEU A 37 -10.88 4.27 -2.46
N ASP A 38 -11.98 4.99 -2.70
CA ASP A 38 -11.95 6.34 -3.25
C ASP A 38 -11.22 7.30 -2.31
N LYS A 39 -11.52 7.21 -1.00
CA LYS A 39 -10.89 8.04 0.03
C LYS A 39 -9.38 7.77 0.18
N VAL A 40 -8.94 6.52 0.11
CA VAL A 40 -7.49 6.23 0.22
C VAL A 40 -6.74 6.75 -1.01
N ILE A 41 -7.32 6.63 -2.22
CA ILE A 41 -6.75 7.19 -3.44
C ILE A 41 -6.66 8.72 -3.33
N GLU A 42 -7.73 9.37 -2.87
CA GLU A 42 -7.77 10.82 -2.69
C GLU A 42 -6.77 11.30 -1.63
N GLY A 43 -6.71 10.66 -0.46
CA GLY A 43 -5.79 11.09 0.60
C GLY A 43 -4.32 10.91 0.21
N VAL A 44 -3.97 9.80 -0.46
CA VAL A 44 -2.60 9.62 -0.98
C VAL A 44 -2.29 10.68 -2.05
N ARG A 45 -3.24 10.99 -2.95
CA ARG A 45 -3.08 12.10 -3.91
C ARG A 45 -2.83 13.43 -3.20
N MET A 46 -3.63 13.76 -2.19
CA MET A 46 -3.49 14.99 -1.40
C MET A 46 -2.11 15.09 -0.77
N PHE A 47 -1.55 13.99 -0.25
CA PHE A 47 -0.16 13.98 0.23
C PHE A 47 0.85 14.36 -0.86
N HIS A 48 0.72 13.79 -2.06
CA HIS A 48 1.64 14.07 -3.18
C HIS A 48 1.50 15.49 -3.75
N GLU A 49 0.32 16.09 -3.64
CA GLU A 49 0.03 17.48 -4.07
C GLU A 49 0.52 18.55 -3.08
N GLN A 50 0.92 18.17 -1.86
CA GLN A 50 1.51 19.11 -0.90
C GLN A 50 2.83 19.71 -1.39
N ASP A 51 3.18 20.85 -0.77
CA ASP A 51 4.47 21.49 -0.94
C ASP A 51 5.64 20.54 -0.70
N VAL A 52 6.72 20.76 -1.45
CA VAL A 52 7.92 19.93 -1.37
C VAL A 52 8.53 19.93 0.03
N GLU A 53 8.42 21.03 0.79
CA GLU A 53 8.95 21.12 2.15
C GLU A 53 8.23 20.16 3.11
N VAL A 54 6.91 20.01 3.00
CA VAL A 54 6.16 19.03 3.81
C VAL A 54 6.57 17.61 3.45
N LYS A 55 6.69 17.29 2.15
CA LYS A 55 7.09 15.95 1.69
C LYS A 55 8.52 15.60 2.07
N LYS A 56 9.42 16.58 2.18
CA LYS A 56 10.82 16.38 2.61
C LYS A 56 10.93 15.89 4.05
N GLU A 57 10.00 16.23 4.93
CA GLU A 57 10.00 15.75 6.32
C GLU A 57 9.88 14.22 6.39
N TYR A 58 9.16 13.62 5.44
CA TYR A 58 9.01 12.18 5.31
C TYR A 58 10.13 11.53 4.50
N TYR A 59 10.98 12.30 3.83
CA TYR A 59 11.98 11.75 2.92
C TYR A 59 13.01 10.89 3.64
N SER A 60 13.18 9.64 3.20
CA SER A 60 14.20 8.74 3.73
C SER A 60 14.56 7.65 2.71
N ARG A 61 15.81 7.17 2.80
CA ARG A 61 16.25 5.92 2.16
C ARG A 61 16.51 4.79 3.17
N ASP A 62 16.30 5.06 4.46
CA ASP A 62 16.45 4.09 5.53
C ASP A 62 15.23 3.14 5.58
N PRO A 63 15.40 1.84 5.29
CA PRO A 63 14.31 0.88 5.29
C PRO A 63 13.82 0.49 6.69
N SER A 64 14.49 0.95 7.76
CA SER A 64 14.06 0.71 9.15
C SER A 64 12.94 1.65 9.61
N LYS A 65 12.68 2.75 8.89
CA LYS A 65 11.56 3.63 9.19
C LYS A 65 10.23 2.93 8.86
N GLN A 66 9.21 3.18 9.69
CA GLN A 66 7.86 2.65 9.43
C GLN A 66 7.13 3.42 8.33
N VAL A 67 7.35 4.73 8.27
CA VAL A 67 6.77 5.61 7.25
C VAL A 67 7.90 6.42 6.62
N TRP A 68 7.98 6.40 5.29
CA TRP A 68 8.92 7.24 4.57
C TRP A 68 8.48 7.54 3.14
N PHE A 69 8.85 8.72 2.67
CA PHE A 69 8.72 9.14 1.29
C PHE A 69 10.06 8.91 0.57
N ASN A 70 10.01 8.47 -0.68
CA ASN A 70 11.16 8.56 -1.56
C ASN A 70 10.76 8.94 -2.98
N SER A 71 11.76 9.47 -3.68
CA SER A 71 11.76 9.63 -5.13
C SER A 71 12.94 8.83 -5.63
N ASN A 72 12.69 7.91 -6.57
CA ASN A 72 13.73 7.13 -7.24
C ASN A 72 14.63 6.33 -6.28
N ARG A 73 14.06 5.30 -5.64
CA ARG A 73 14.68 4.50 -4.56
C ARG A 73 16.06 3.95 -4.90
N ASP A 74 16.20 3.39 -6.09
CA ASP A 74 17.38 2.66 -6.56
C ASP A 74 18.36 3.53 -7.35
N PHE A 75 18.20 4.87 -7.34
CA PHE A 75 18.98 5.80 -8.16
C PHE A 75 20.51 5.60 -8.10
N TYR A 76 21.06 5.26 -6.92
CA TYR A 76 22.51 5.06 -6.74
C TYR A 76 23.01 3.67 -7.17
N HIS A 77 22.10 2.74 -7.47
CA HIS A 77 22.44 1.34 -7.80
C HIS A 77 21.92 0.92 -9.17
N SER A 78 20.93 1.63 -9.70
CA SER A 78 20.28 1.32 -10.97
C SER A 78 20.97 1.99 -12.14
N ARG A 79 20.92 1.33 -13.29
CA ARG A 79 21.43 1.88 -14.56
C ARG A 79 20.53 2.97 -15.13
N ALA A 80 19.29 3.07 -14.67
CA ALA A 80 18.31 4.03 -15.12
C ALA A 80 17.51 4.59 -13.93
N ALA A 81 17.11 5.85 -14.06
CA ALA A 81 16.19 6.47 -13.12
C ALA A 81 14.79 5.85 -13.23
N ASN A 82 14.15 5.59 -12.09
CA ASN A 82 12.74 5.26 -12.02
C ASN A 82 11.91 6.54 -11.90
N TRP A 83 10.99 6.78 -12.83
CA TRP A 83 10.04 7.90 -12.78
C TRP A 83 8.90 7.57 -11.81
N ARG A 84 9.20 7.62 -10.51
CA ARG A 84 8.28 7.28 -9.45
C ARG A 84 8.64 7.96 -8.14
N ASP A 85 7.61 8.54 -7.55
CA ASP A 85 7.59 8.95 -6.15
C ASP A 85 6.69 7.99 -5.37
N SER A 86 7.03 7.71 -4.11
CA SER A 86 6.28 6.74 -3.31
C SER A 86 6.34 7.08 -1.83
N LEU A 87 5.16 7.11 -1.20
CA LEU A 87 5.01 7.03 0.24
C LEU A 87 4.92 5.55 0.62
N TYR A 88 5.83 5.10 1.48
CA TYR A 88 5.84 3.76 2.02
C TYR A 88 5.31 3.79 3.44
N VAL A 89 4.43 2.83 3.74
CA VAL A 89 3.92 2.53 5.07
C VAL A 89 4.19 1.05 5.29
N SER A 90 5.20 0.74 6.11
CA SER A 90 5.58 -0.62 6.44
C SER A 90 5.65 -0.75 7.95
N PRO A 91 4.73 -1.48 8.60
CA PRO A 91 4.98 -1.89 9.97
C PRO A 91 6.27 -2.73 9.98
N VAL A 92 7.26 -2.30 10.74
CA VAL A 92 8.48 -3.09 10.94
C VAL A 92 8.06 -4.37 11.66
N LEU A 93 8.43 -5.52 11.08
CA LEU A 93 8.09 -6.84 11.62
C LEU A 93 8.48 -6.92 13.11
N GLY A 94 7.48 -7.08 13.97
CA GLY A 94 7.68 -7.22 15.42
C GLY A 94 7.66 -5.92 16.23
N SER A 95 7.43 -4.75 15.62
CA SER A 95 7.21 -3.50 16.35
C SER A 95 5.74 -3.06 16.26
N GLU A 96 5.27 -2.34 17.28
CA GLU A 96 3.99 -1.64 17.22
C GLU A 96 4.06 -0.55 16.15
N PHE A 97 3.02 -0.42 15.34
CA PHE A 97 2.91 0.63 14.34
C PHE A 97 2.43 1.90 15.02
N ASP A 98 3.21 2.98 14.95
CA ASP A 98 2.81 4.28 15.46
C ASP A 98 2.03 5.06 14.38
N PRO A 99 0.70 5.26 14.52
CA PRO A 99 -0.10 5.98 13.54
C PRO A 99 0.28 7.46 13.42
N GLU A 100 0.94 8.04 14.42
CA GLU A 100 1.38 9.44 14.39
C GLU A 100 2.49 9.68 13.37
N LEU A 101 3.20 8.63 12.95
CA LEU A 101 4.21 8.70 11.89
C LEU A 101 3.58 8.90 10.49
N LEU A 102 2.28 8.66 10.32
CA LEU A 102 1.61 8.90 9.05
C LEU A 102 1.40 10.41 8.80
N PRO A 103 1.51 10.86 7.54
CA PRO A 103 1.16 12.24 7.19
C PRO A 103 -0.29 12.56 7.61
N PRO A 104 -0.52 13.64 8.39
CA PRO A 104 -1.85 13.95 8.91
C PRO A 104 -2.93 14.00 7.82
N ILE A 105 -2.58 14.48 6.63
CA ILE A 105 -3.49 14.63 5.49
C ILE A 105 -4.06 13.32 4.94
N CYS A 106 -3.36 12.19 5.14
CA CYS A 106 -3.79 10.87 4.64
C CYS A 106 -3.85 9.80 5.72
N ARG A 107 -3.59 10.15 6.99
CA ARG A 107 -3.53 9.23 8.12
C ARG A 107 -4.82 8.43 8.30
N GLU A 108 -5.95 9.12 8.47
CA GLU A 108 -7.23 8.45 8.77
C GLU A 108 -7.66 7.51 7.65
N VAL A 109 -7.48 7.92 6.39
CA VAL A 109 -7.88 7.10 5.23
C VAL A 109 -6.96 5.89 5.02
N ILE A 110 -5.67 6.00 5.35
CA ILE A 110 -4.73 4.87 5.32
C ILE A 110 -5.07 3.86 6.43
N LEU A 111 -5.46 4.31 7.62
CA LEU A 111 -5.84 3.42 8.73
C LEU A 111 -7.20 2.74 8.51
N ALA A 112 -8.09 3.36 7.73
CA ALA A 112 -9.41 2.82 7.43
C ALA A 112 -9.41 1.76 6.31
N TYR A 113 -8.35 1.72 5.50
CA TYR A 113 -8.17 0.76 4.41
C TYR A 113 -7.50 -0.53 4.91
#